data_AF-A0A8I0L885-F1
#
_entry.id   AF-A0A8I0L885-F1
#
_cell.length_a   1.000
_cell.length_b   1.000
_cell.length_c   1.000
_cell.angle_alpha   90.00
_cell.angle_beta   90.00
_cell.angle_gamma   90.00
#
_symmetry.space_group_name_H-M   'P 1'
#
loop_
_entity.id
_entity.type
_entity.pdbx_description
1 polymer ?
#
loop_
_entity_poly.entity_id
_entity_poly.type
_entity_poly.pdbx_seq_one_letter_code
_entity_poly.pdbx_strand_id
1 'polypeptide(L)' 'NQLGLKSPWQSKDYMAAMRKYSGVKVMQIIGEIRYCDAKSKGVGNPSLEDGDLLRELVYKILH' A
#
# COMPACT_ATOMS: atom_id res chain seq x y z
N ASN A 1 -18.85 -15.41 2.89
CA ASN A 1 -18.15 -14.15 2.56
C ASN A 1 -16.71 -14.19 3.08
N GLN A 2 -15.74 -14.42 2.20
CA GLN A 2 -14.31 -14.42 2.58
C GLN A 2 -13.81 -13.05 3.03
N LEU A 3 -14.44 -11.96 2.57
CA LEU A 3 -14.08 -10.57 2.90
C LEU A 3 -14.96 -9.93 3.98
N GLY A 4 -15.88 -10.68 4.62
CA GLY A 4 -16.72 -10.15 5.70
C GLY A 4 -17.66 -8.99 5.34
N LEU A 5 -17.87 -8.70 4.04
CA LEU A 5 -18.70 -7.59 3.58
C LEU A 5 -20.18 -7.80 3.97
N LYS A 6 -20.81 -6.73 4.46
CA LYS A 6 -22.22 -6.67 4.90
C LYS A 6 -23.16 -6.19 3.80
N SER A 7 -22.65 -5.47 2.80
CA SER A 7 -23.44 -5.06 1.62
C SER A 7 -22.59 -4.99 0.34
N PRO A 8 -23.20 -5.17 -0.85
CA PRO A 8 -22.49 -5.04 -2.14
C PRO A 8 -21.91 -3.65 -2.41
N TRP A 9 -22.42 -2.62 -1.73
CA TRP A 9 -21.85 -1.28 -1.87
C TRP A 9 -20.40 -1.23 -1.37
N GLN A 10 -20.07 -2.01 -0.32
CA GLN A 10 -18.72 -2.05 0.24
C GLN A 10 -17.70 -2.70 -0.70
N SER A 11 -18.12 -3.49 -1.70
CA SER A 11 -17.19 -4.08 -2.68
C SER A 11 -16.84 -3.14 -3.84
N LYS A 12 -17.51 -1.97 -3.97
CA LYS A 12 -17.30 -1.07 -5.12
C LYS A 12 -15.85 -0.62 -5.26
N ASP A 13 -15.21 -0.25 -4.16
CA ASP A 13 -13.83 0.26 -4.17
C ASP A 13 -12.83 -0.87 -4.49
N TYR A 14 -13.05 -2.06 -3.94
CA TYR A 14 -12.25 -3.25 -4.28
C TYR A 14 -12.36 -3.58 -5.77
N MET A 15 -13.56 -3.58 -6.33
CA MET A 15 -13.76 -3.85 -7.75
C MET A 15 -13.10 -2.80 -8.66
N ALA A 16 -13.09 -1.53 -8.24
CA ALA A 16 -12.40 -0.47 -8.96
C ALA A 16 -10.87 -0.63 -8.88
N ALA A 17 -10.34 -0.98 -7.71
CA ALA A 17 -8.92 -1.21 -7.49
C ALA A 17 -8.39 -2.44 -8.23
N MET A 18 -9.16 -3.53 -8.28
CA MET A 18 -8.80 -4.77 -8.98
C MET A 18 -8.59 -4.58 -10.49
N ARG A 19 -9.20 -3.54 -11.09
CA ARG A 19 -8.96 -3.19 -12.50
C ARG A 19 -7.64 -2.45 -12.73
N LYS A 20 -7.07 -1.85 -11.68
CA LYS A 20 -5.85 -1.02 -11.75
C LYS A 20 -4.61 -1.75 -11.25
N TYR A 21 -4.76 -2.64 -10.28
CA TYR A 21 -3.65 -3.32 -9.63
C TYR A 21 -3.76 -4.83 -9.82
N SER A 22 -2.74 -5.42 -10.47
CA SER A 22 -2.60 -6.88 -10.55
C SER A 22 -2.26 -7.47 -9.18
N GLY A 23 -2.51 -8.76 -8.98
CA GLY A 23 -2.14 -9.44 -7.73
C GLY A 23 -0.64 -9.33 -7.40
N VAL A 24 0.23 -9.38 -8.42
CA VAL A 24 1.67 -9.18 -8.26
C VAL A 24 1.98 -7.76 -7.76
N LYS A 25 1.38 -6.74 -8.37
CA LYS A 25 1.57 -5.35 -7.97
C LYS A 25 1.08 -5.10 -6.54
N VAL A 26 -0.04 -5.70 -6.15
CA VAL A 26 -0.55 -5.63 -4.77
C VAL A 26 0.45 -6.23 -3.77
N MET A 27 1.05 -7.39 -4.09
CA MET A 27 2.05 -8.01 -3.22
C MET A 27 3.31 -7.14 -3.08
N GLN A 28 3.74 -6.48 -4.15
CA GLN A 28 4.84 -5.51 -4.11
C GLN A 28 4.49 -4.31 -3.22
N ILE A 29 3.30 -3.72 -3.40
CA ILE A 29 2.80 -2.60 -2.59
C ILE A 29 2.81 -2.96 -1.09
N ILE A 30 2.34 -4.16 -0.73
CA ILE A 30 2.38 -4.63 0.66
C ILE A 30 3.81 -4.69 1.20
N GLY A 31 4.78 -5.12 0.37
CA GLY A 31 6.20 -5.10 0.71
C GLY A 31 6.71 -3.68 0.97
N GLU A 32 6.37 -2.73 0.09
CA GLU A 32 6.77 -1.33 0.21
C GLU A 32 6.17 -0.65 1.45
N ILE A 33 4.92 -0.95 1.80
CA ILE A 33 4.30 -0.47 3.04
C ILE A 33 5.08 -0.96 4.26
N ARG A 34 5.48 -2.24 4.28
CA ARG A 34 6.28 -2.79 5.40
C ARG A 34 7.67 -2.17 5.47
N TYR A 35 8.29 -1.92 4.33
CA TYR A 35 9.59 -1.27 4.26
C TYR A 35 9.53 0.19 4.75
N CYS A 36 8.50 0.92 4.32
CA CYS A 36 8.19 2.27 4.81
C CYS A 36 7.97 2.27 6.33
N ASP A 37 7.15 1.37 6.86
CA ASP A 37 6.88 1.26 8.31
C ASP A 37 8.15 0.94 9.12
N ALA A 38 9.04 0.09 8.60
CA ALA A 38 10.32 -0.18 9.25
C ALA A 38 11.22 1.07 9.28
N LYS A 39 11.30 1.81 8.17
CA LYS A 39 12.09 3.03 8.06
C LYS A 39 11.58 4.16 8.94
N SER A 40 10.26 4.38 9.02
CA SER A 40 9.69 5.42 9.89
C SER A 40 9.92 5.14 11.37
N LYS A 41 10.15 3.86 11.73
CA LYS A 41 10.56 3.45 13.09
C LYS A 41 12.07 3.54 13.32
N GLY A 42 12.84 4.05 12.36
CA GLY A 42 14.28 4.20 12.45
C GLY A 42 15.08 2.92 12.21
N VAL A 43 14.47 1.85 11.69
CA VAL A 43 15.18 0.60 11.37
C VAL A 43 15.95 0.77 10.06
N GLY A 44 17.28 0.60 10.10
CA GLY A 44 18.15 0.75 8.93
C GLY A 44 18.34 2.20 8.48
N ASN A 45 18.13 3.15 9.40
CA ASN A 45 18.00 4.60 9.20
C ASN A 45 19.04 5.24 8.25
N PRO A 46 18.63 5.66 7.05
CA PRO A 46 19.19 6.83 6.38
C PRO A 46 18.44 8.08 6.88
N SER A 47 19.10 9.23 6.95
CA SER A 47 18.59 10.52 7.47
C SER A 47 17.39 11.15 6.73
N LEU A 48 16.45 10.35 6.21
CA LEU A 48 15.27 10.78 5.46
C LEU A 48 14.18 11.29 6.41
N GLU A 49 13.54 12.38 6.02
CA GLU A 49 12.37 12.90 6.71
C GLU A 49 11.13 12.04 6.41
N ASP A 50 10.19 11.95 7.36
CA ASP A 50 8.94 11.19 7.22
C ASP A 50 8.15 11.58 5.96
N GLY A 51 8.22 12.86 5.57
CA GLY A 51 7.56 13.37 4.37
C GLY A 51 8.11 12.80 3.07
N ASP A 52 9.43 12.58 2.99
CA ASP A 52 10.08 11.99 1.83
C ASP A 52 9.77 10.51 1.71
N LEU A 53 9.74 9.83 2.86
CA LEU A 53 9.37 8.42 2.94
C LEU A 53 7.91 8.18 2.47
N LEU A 54 6.98 9.04 2.90
CA LEU A 54 5.60 8.99 2.44
C LEU A 54 5.50 9.26 0.93
N ARG A 55 6.23 10.26 0.42
CA ARG A 55 6.25 10.58 -1.01
C ARG A 55 6.78 9.41 -1.84
N GLU A 56 7.84 8.74 -1.38
CA GLU A 56 8.38 7.53 -2.01
C GLU A 56 7.33 6.40 -2.03
N LEU A 57 6.66 6.13 -0.90
CA LEU A 57 5.63 5.09 -0.82
C LEU A 57 4.47 5.37 -1.79
N VAL A 58 3.96 6.59 -1.83
CA VAL A 58 2.87 6.99 -2.74
C VAL A 58 3.28 6.78 -4.21
N TYR A 59 4.52 7.14 -4.57
CA TYR A 59 5.02 6.92 -5.92
C TYR A 59 5.02 5.44 -6.29
N LYS A 60 5.55 4.57 -5.43
CA LYS A 60 5.61 3.10 -5.64
C LYS A 60 4.23 2.43 -5.68
N ILE A 61 3.23 3.01 -5.01
CA ILE A 61 1.85 2.54 -5.10
C ILE A 61 1.28 2.87 -6.48
N LEU A 62 1.47 4.10 -6.96
CA LEU A 62 0.82 4.59 -8.18
C LEU A 62 1.53 4.18 -9.49
N HIS A 63 2.81 3.84 -9.44
CA HIS A 63 3.66 3.43 -10.58
C HIS A 63 4.33 2.11 -10.24
#